data_AF-A0A554A0D9-F1
#
_entry.id   AF-A0A554A0D9-F1
#
_cell.length_a   1.000
_cell.length_b   1.000
_cell.length_c   1.000
_cell.angle_alpha   90.00
_cell.angle_beta   90.00
_cell.angle_gamma   90.00
#
_symmetry.space_group_name_H-M   'P 1'
#
loop_
_entity.id
_entity.type
_entity.pdbx_description
1 polymer ?
#
loop_
_entity_poly.entity_id
_entity_poly.type
_entity_poly.pdbx_seq_one_letter_code
_entity_poly.pdbx_strand_id
1 'polypeptide(L)'
;MTIMVFIIQLLISIIMVVTRRKWEVLSFIYDGLALASFLVFSSIAAASVFEIIVNHTVFMTNIHALFLNGVVLLSASYLILFIPYKLLLSLLD
;
A
#
# COMPACT_ATOMS: atom_id res chain seq x y z
N MET A 1 -8.24 17.72 7.01
CA MET A 1 -7.30 17.04 6.09
C MET A 1 -7.54 15.54 5.99
N THR A 2 -7.69 14.80 7.10
CA THR A 2 -7.89 13.34 7.06
C THR A 2 -9.12 12.89 6.27
N ILE A 3 -10.26 13.57 6.44
CA ILE A 3 -11.50 13.28 5.68
C ILE A 3 -11.26 13.46 4.17
N MET A 4 -10.51 14.49 3.78
CA MET A 4 -10.18 14.73 2.37
C MET A 4 -9.31 13.60 1.80
N VAL A 5 -8.30 13.14 2.55
CA VAL A 5 -7.46 12.00 2.14
C VAL A 5 -8.30 10.73 1.98
N PHE A 6 -9.21 10.46 2.91
CA PHE A 6 -10.10 9.31 2.84
C PHE A 6 -11.01 9.35 1.61
N ILE A 7 -11.61 10.50 1.31
CA ILE A 7 -12.46 10.66 0.12
C ILE A 7 -11.63 10.44 -1.16
N ILE A 8 -10.44 11.01 -1.25
CA ILE A 8 -9.54 10.82 -2.40
C ILE A 8 -9.18 9.35 -2.58
N GLN A 9 -8.84 8.65 -1.48
CA GLN A 9 -8.52 7.23 -1.51
C GLN A 9 -9.69 6.39 -2.03
N LEU A 10 -10.91 6.68 -1.55
CA LEU A 10 -12.12 6.00 -1.99
C LEU A 10 -12.40 6.27 -3.47
N LEU A 11 -12.29 7.53 -3.92
CA LEU A 11 -12.49 7.91 -5.32
C LEU A 11 -11.50 7.21 -6.25
N ILE A 12 -10.20 7.17 -5.90
CA ILE A 12 -9.18 6.47 -6.68
C ILE A 12 -9.49 4.97 -6.76
N SER A 13 -9.89 4.35 -5.64
CA SER A 13 -10.25 2.94 -5.61
C SER A 13 -11.43 2.62 -6.54
N ILE A 14 -12.45 3.50 -6.58
CA ILE A 14 -13.60 3.38 -7.50
C ILE A 14 -13.14 3.56 -8.96
N ILE A 15 -12.27 4.52 -9.24
CA ILE A 15 -11.71 4.73 -10.58
C ILE A 15 -11.01 3.45 -11.04
N MET A 16 -10.18 2.84 -10.20
CA MET A 16 -9.50 1.57 -10.52
C MET A 16 -10.49 0.45 -10.89
N VAL A 17 -11.64 0.35 -10.19
CA VAL A 17 -12.69 -0.62 -10.54
C VAL A 17 -13.26 -0.35 -11.93
N VAL A 18 -13.63 0.91 -12.21
CA VAL A 18 -14.23 1.30 -13.49
C VAL A 18 -13.25 1.09 -14.65
N THR A 19 -11.98 1.45 -14.46
CA THR A 19 -10.97 1.28 -15.52
C THR A 19 -10.63 -0.19 -15.75
N ARG A 20 -10.56 -1.01 -14.68
CA ARG A 20 -10.37 -2.47 -14.81
C ARG A 20 -11.51 -3.13 -15.57
N ARG A 21 -12.76 -2.74 -15.33
CA ARG A 21 -13.93 -3.27 -16.07
C ARG A 21 -13.88 -2.95 -17.58
N LYS A 22 -13.19 -1.87 -17.98
CA LYS A 22 -12.99 -1.53 -19.39
C LYS A 22 -11.81 -2.26 -20.03
N TRP A 23 -10.73 -2.48 -19.28
CA TRP A 23 -9.50 -3.06 -19.79
C TRP A 23 -8.95 -4.14 -18.85
N GLU A 24 -9.09 -5.41 -19.25
CA GLU A 24 -8.62 -6.55 -18.45
C GLU A 24 -7.11 -6.51 -18.19
N VAL A 25 -6.33 -5.95 -19.11
CA VAL A 25 -4.87 -5.78 -18.98
C VAL A 25 -4.51 -4.96 -17.73
N LEU A 26 -5.36 -4.00 -17.33
CA LEU A 26 -5.10 -3.22 -16.11
C LEU A 26 -5.21 -4.06 -14.85
N SER A 27 -5.98 -5.16 -14.84
CA SER A 27 -6.01 -6.06 -13.68
C SER A 27 -4.62 -6.61 -13.40
N PHE A 28 -3.90 -7.04 -14.45
CA PHE A 28 -2.54 -7.56 -14.32
C PHE A 28 -1.57 -6.48 -13.84
N ILE A 29 -1.69 -5.25 -14.34
CA ILE A 29 -0.84 -4.14 -13.92
C ILE A 29 -1.08 -3.78 -12.46
N TYR A 30 -2.35 -3.66 -12.04
CA TYR A 30 -2.69 -3.32 -10.65
C TYR A 30 -2.27 -4.41 -9.67
N ASP A 31 -2.58 -5.67 -9.99
CA ASP A 31 -2.21 -6.81 -9.15
C ASP A 31 -0.67 -6.97 -9.09
N GLY A 32 0.03 -6.76 -10.21
CA GLY A 32 1.49 -6.80 -10.29
C GLY A 32 2.19 -5.69 -9.50
N LEU A 33 1.70 -4.45 -9.61
CA LEU A 33 2.20 -3.34 -8.80
C LEU A 33 1.93 -3.56 -7.31
N ALA A 34 0.77 -4.13 -6.96
CA ALA A 34 0.43 -4.43 -5.57
C ALA A 34 1.37 -5.49 -4.99
N LEU A 35 1.67 -6.54 -5.76
CA LEU A 35 2.64 -7.55 -5.37
C LEU A 35 4.03 -6.94 -5.15
N ALA A 36 4.51 -6.10 -6.08
CA ALA A 36 5.79 -5.42 -5.95
C ALA A 36 5.83 -4.50 -4.72
N SER A 37 4.80 -3.68 -4.51
CA SER A 37 4.67 -2.81 -3.33
C SER A 37 4.63 -3.62 -2.03
N PHE A 38 3.92 -4.74 -2.00
CA PHE A 38 3.85 -5.62 -0.84
C PHE A 38 5.21 -6.21 -0.49
N LEU A 39 5.93 -6.73 -1.48
CA LEU A 39 7.27 -7.30 -1.28
C LEU A 39 8.26 -6.24 -0.79
N VAL A 40 8.27 -5.05 -1.39
CA VAL A 40 9.15 -3.95 -0.98
C VAL A 40 8.82 -3.49 0.43
N PHE A 41 7.54 -3.20 0.71
CA PHE A 41 7.10 -2.74 2.03
C PHE A 41 7.43 -3.77 3.13
N SER A 42 7.05 -5.03 2.92
CA SER A 42 7.25 -6.10 3.90
C SER A 42 8.73 -6.38 4.15
N SER A 43 9.58 -6.35 3.12
CA SER A 43 11.02 -6.57 3.26
C SER A 43 11.68 -5.47 4.10
N ILE A 44 11.37 -4.20 3.81
CA ILE A 44 11.93 -3.07 4.57
C ILE A 44 11.40 -3.10 6.01
N ALA A 45 10.10 -3.33 6.20
CA ALA A 45 9.51 -3.41 7.54
C ALA A 45 10.12 -4.56 8.37
N ALA A 46 10.31 -5.73 7.77
CA ALA A 46 10.93 -6.88 8.44
C ALA A 46 12.40 -6.59 8.81
N ALA A 47 13.17 -5.99 7.89
CA ALA A 47 14.56 -5.61 8.16
C ALA A 47 14.64 -4.60 9.32
N SER A 48 13.79 -3.57 9.33
CA SER A 48 13.76 -2.59 10.42
C SER A 48 13.39 -3.21 11.76
N VAL A 49 12.40 -4.12 11.80
CA VAL A 49 12.03 -4.84 13.03
C VAL A 49 13.17 -5.74 13.50
N PHE A 50 13.84 -6.44 12.58
CA PHE A 50 14.98 -7.30 12.89
C PHE A 50 16.14 -6.51 13.51
N GLU A 51 16.49 -5.36 12.93
CA GLU A 51 17.52 -4.47 13.47
C GLU A 51 17.17 -3.95 14.87
N ILE A 52 15.88 -3.67 15.12
CA ILE A 52 15.44 -3.23 16.45
C ILE A 52 15.67 -4.33 17.50
N ILE A 53 15.33 -5.57 17.16
CA ILE A 53 15.50 -6.72 18.04
C ILE A 53 16.98 -7.01 18.30
N VAL A 54 17.80 -7.10 17.25
CA VAL A 54 19.22 -7.49 17.35
C VAL A 54 20.05 -6.42 18.05
N ASN A 55 19.81 -5.15 17.73
CA ASN A 55 20.63 -4.05 18.27
C ASN A 55 20.07 -3.47 19.58
N HIS A 56 19.00 -4.06 20.14
CA HIS A 56 18.28 -3.56 21.32
C HIS A 56 17.97 -2.05 21.24
N THR A 57 17.66 -1.56 20.04
CA THR A 57 17.41 -0.13 19.82
C THR A 57 16.00 0.25 20.24
N VAL A 58 15.78 1.54 20.52
CA VAL A 58 14.44 2.03 20.89
C VAL A 58 13.54 1.99 19.65
N PHE A 59 12.50 1.15 19.72
CA PHE A 59 11.51 0.93 18.67
C PHE A 59 10.92 2.25 18.11
N MET A 60 10.66 3.22 18.99
CA MET A 60 9.97 4.47 18.66
C MET A 60 10.73 5.39 17.69
N THR A 61 12.06 5.41 17.68
CA THR A 61 12.83 6.28 16.76
C THR A 61 13.06 5.65 15.40
N ASN A 62 13.33 4.33 15.38
CA ASN A 62 13.65 3.63 14.13
C ASN A 62 12.41 3.38 13.26
N ILE A 63 11.25 3.17 13.88
CA ILE A 63 10.00 3.04 13.10
C ILE A 63 9.51 4.39 12.57
N HIS A 64 9.79 5.49 13.25
CA HIS A 64 9.48 6.80 12.70
C HIS A 64 10.29 7.07 11.41
N ALA A 65 11.55 6.63 11.37
CA ALA A 65 12.38 6.67 10.16
C ALA A 65 11.84 5.76 9.04
N LEU A 66 11.31 4.58 9.39
CA LEU A 66 10.63 3.69 8.44
C LEU A 66 9.42 4.37 7.79
N PHE A 67 8.55 5.01 8.58
CA PHE A 67 7.38 5.72 8.07
C PHE A 67 7.69 7.04 7.36
N LEU A 68 8.90 7.58 7.52
CA LEU A 68 9.40 8.73 6.76
C LEU A 68 10.13 8.31 5.47
N ASN A 69 10.40 7.02 5.27
CA ASN A 69 11.05 6.53 4.07
C ASN A 69 10.08 6.62 2.88
N GLY A 70 10.45 7.39 1.85
CA GLY A 70 9.62 7.62 0.67
C GLY A 70 9.22 6.33 -0.06
N VAL A 71 10.08 5.32 -0.09
CA VAL A 71 9.80 4.02 -0.74
C VAL A 71 8.71 3.27 0.02
N VAL A 72 8.78 3.29 1.36
CA VAL A 72 7.79 2.67 2.24
C VAL A 72 6.45 3.41 2.13
N LEU A 73 6.48 4.75 2.16
CA LEU A 73 5.29 5.58 2.00
C LEU A 73 4.60 5.33 0.67
N LEU A 74 5.33 5.29 -0.45
CA LEU A 74 4.75 5.03 -1.77
C LEU A 74 4.15 3.62 -1.83
N SER A 75 4.89 2.61 -1.37
CA SER A 75 4.44 1.22 -1.39
C SER A 75 3.21 1.01 -0.50
N ALA A 76 3.24 1.53 0.72
CA ALA A 76 2.11 1.47 1.66
C ALA A 76 0.90 2.25 1.11
N SER A 77 1.10 3.45 0.57
CA SER A 77 0.02 4.25 -0.01
C SER A 77 -0.64 3.55 -1.19
N TYR A 78 0.14 2.88 -2.05
CA TYR A 78 -0.41 2.10 -3.15
C TYR A 78 -1.25 0.92 -2.65
N LEU A 79 -0.76 0.17 -1.66
CA LEU A 79 -1.51 -0.95 -1.06
C LEU A 79 -2.82 -0.49 -0.41
N ILE A 80 -2.80 0.67 0.25
CA ILE A 80 -3.96 1.31 0.87
C ILE A 80 -5.04 1.65 -0.19
N LEU A 81 -4.67 1.95 -1.44
CA LEU A 81 -5.60 2.16 -2.55
C LEU A 81 -6.06 0.85 -3.19
N PHE A 82 -5.14 -0.12 -3.31
CA PHE A 82 -5.41 -1.39 -3.97
C PHE A 82 -6.37 -2.29 -3.19
N ILE A 83 -6.26 -2.34 -1.85
CA ILE A 83 -7.11 -3.21 -1.03
C ILE A 83 -8.61 -2.88 -1.17
N PRO A 84 -9.07 -1.62 -1.01
CA PRO A 84 -10.46 -1.26 -1.24
C PRO A 84 -10.90 -1.50 -2.68
N TYR A 85 -10.03 -1.26 -3.67
CA TYR A 85 -10.30 -1.60 -5.07
C TYR A 85 -10.64 -3.08 -5.23
N LYS A 86 -9.80 -3.99 -4.70
CA LYS A 86 -10.01 -5.44 -4.84
C LYS A 86 -11.26 -5.90 -4.08
N LEU A 87 -11.51 -5.33 -2.91
CA LEU A 87 -12.69 -5.64 -2.10
C LEU A 87 -13.98 -5.17 -2.79
N LEU A 88 -14.02 -3.92 -3.28
CA LEU A 88 -15.16 -3.39 -4.04
C LEU A 88 -15.45 -4.27 -5.25
N LEU A 89 -14.41 -4.61 -6.01
CA LEU A 89 -14.57 -5.47 -7.16
C LEU A 89 -15.19 -6.83 -6.80
N SER A 90 -14.69 -7.48 -5.74
CA SER A 90 -15.25 -8.75 -5.26
C SER A 90 -16.68 -8.65 -4.70
N LEU A 91 -17.14 -7.45 -4.33
CA LEU A 91 -18.51 -7.22 -3.86
C LEU A 91 -19.48 -6.89 -5.00
N LEU A 92 -18.97 -6.42 -6.14
CA LEU A 92 -19.76 -5.99 -7.28
C LEU A 92 -19.83 -7.03 -8.43
N ASP A 93 -19.05 -8.10 -8.32
CA ASP A 93 -19.02 -9.25 -9.24
C ASP A 93 -19.71 -10.45 -8.57
#